data_AF-A0AA96JPK6-F1
#
_entry.id   AF-A0AA96JPK6-F1
#
_cell.length_a   1.000
_cell.length_b   1.000
_cell.length_c   1.000
_cell.angle_alpha   90.00
_cell.angle_beta   90.00
_cell.angle_gamma   90.00
#
_symmetry.space_group_name_H-M   'P 1'
#
loop_
_entity.id
_entity.type
_entity.pdbx_description
1 polymer ?
#
loop_
_entity_poly.entity_id
_entity_poly.type
_entity_poly.pdbx_seq_one_letter_code
_entity_poly.pdbx_strand_id
1 'polypeptide(L)' 'MTTTVEQGRFCVARCSCGWRGPARRARSLARTDAEGHLRNA' A
#
# COMPACT_ATOMS: atom_id res chain seq x y z
N MET A 1 1.74 -5.40 -9.92
CA MET A 1 0.37 -5.33 -9.34
C MET A 1 0.49 -5.03 -7.86
N THR A 2 -0.20 -4.01 -7.36
CA THR A 2 -0.23 -3.69 -5.92
C THR A 2 -1.47 -4.25 -5.25
N THR A 3 -1.34 -4.62 -3.99
CA THR A 3 -2.44 -5.03 -3.12
C THR A 3 -2.33 -4.32 -1.78
N THR A 4 -3.46 -4.10 -1.12
CA THR A 4 -3.49 -3.60 0.25
C THR A 4 -3.78 -4.76 1.18
N VAL A 5 -3.10 -4.78 2.32
CA VAL A 5 -3.29 -5.77 3.39
C VAL A 5 -3.59 -5.07 4.69
N GLU A 6 -4.44 -5.70 5.49
CA GLU A 6 -4.86 -5.18 6.78
C GLU A 6 -4.08 -5.91 7.88
N GLN A 7 -3.38 -5.15 8.71
CA GLN A 7 -2.62 -5.58 9.88
C GLN A 7 -3.29 -4.96 11.12
N GLY A 8 -4.34 -5.62 11.60
CA GLY A 8 -5.14 -5.15 12.73
C GLY A 8 -5.83 -3.82 12.44
N ARG A 9 -5.43 -2.74 13.13
CA ARG A 9 -5.96 -1.38 12.94
C ARG A 9 -5.28 -0.59 11.82
N PHE A 10 -4.30 -1.19 11.16
CA PHE A 10 -3.55 -0.58 10.08
C PHE A 10 -3.77 -1.31 8.76
N CYS A 11 -3.59 -0.58 7.68
CA CYS A 11 -3.62 -0.99 6.30
C CYS A 11 -2.28 -0.62 5.68
N VAL A 12 -1.68 -1.57 4.98
CA VAL A 12 -0.36 -1.44 4.36
C VAL A 12 -0.47 -1.81 2.89
N ALA A 13 0.13 -1.01 2.02
CA ALA A 13 0.27 -1.36 0.62
C ALA A 13 1.46 -2.31 0.42
N ARG A 14 1.35 -3.21 -0.55
CA ARG A 14 2.44 -4.08 -0.99
C ARG A 14 2.40 -4.23 -2.50
N CYS A 15 3.55 -4.26 -3.12
CA CYS A 15 3.69 -4.45 -4.56
C CYS A 15 4.32 -5.81 -4.84
N SER A 16 3.95 -6.42 -5.97
CA SER A 16 4.59 -7.63 -6.48
C SER A 16 6.09 -7.47 -6.75
N CYS A 17 6.61 -6.24 -6.85
CA CYS A 17 8.05 -5.97 -6.98
C CYS A 17 8.83 -6.12 -5.65
N GLY A 18 8.13 -6.38 -4.53
CA GLY A 18 8.74 -6.51 -3.20
C GLY A 18 8.63 -5.26 -2.33
N TRP A 19 8.19 -4.13 -2.89
CA TRP A 19 7.96 -2.91 -2.12
C TRP A 19 6.81 -3.04 -1.13
N ARG A 20 6.97 -2.41 0.03
CA ARG A 20 5.95 -2.29 1.07
C ARG A 20 5.76 -0.83 1.44
N GLY A 21 4.53 -0.38 1.31
CA GLY A 21 4.10 0.93 1.76
C GLY A 21 4.08 1.03 3.29
N PRO A 22 4.02 2.24 3.81
CA PRO A 22 3.92 2.51 5.24
C PRO A 22 2.55 2.14 5.82
N ALA A 23 2.48 1.99 7.15
CA ALA A 23 1.23 1.69 7.85
C ALA A 23 0.29 2.91 7.85
N ARG A 24 -0.93 2.72 7.36
CA ARG A 24 -1.99 3.74 7.28
C ARG A 24 -3.25 3.24 7.97
N ARG A 25 -4.03 4.09 8.64
CA ARG A 25 -5.34 3.67 9.15
C ARG A 25 -6.41 3.66 8.07
N ALA A 26 -6.32 4.60 7.13
CA ALA A 26 -7.26 4.71 6.02
C ALA A 26 -6.85 3.78 4.87
N ARG A 27 -7.77 2.89 4.46
CA ARG A 27 -7.60 2.00 3.29
C ARG A 27 -7.36 2.78 2.00
N SER A 28 -8.07 3.90 1.82
CA SER A 28 -7.91 4.79 0.66
C SER A 28 -6.50 5.35 0.58
N LEU A 29 -5.95 5.82 1.70
CA LEU A 29 -4.59 6.36 1.75
C LEU A 29 -3.52 5.30 1.46
N ALA A 30 -3.69 4.08 1.97
CA ALA A 30 -2.82 2.96 1.61
C ALA A 30 -2.90 2.66 0.10
N ARG A 31 -4.08 2.77 -0.52
CA ARG A 31 -4.23 2.57 -1.96
C ARG A 31 -3.53 3.67 -2.77
N THR A 32 -3.72 4.92 -2.40
CA THR A 32 -3.06 6.06 -3.06
C THR A 32 -1.53 5.94 -3.02
N ASP A 33 -0.99 5.49 -1.89
CA ASP A 33 0.45 5.21 -1.75
C ASP A 33 0.91 4.11 -2.71
N ALA A 34 0.12 3.04 -2.85
CA ALA A 34 0.37 1.97 -3.80
C ALA A 34 0.29 2.44 -5.27
N GLU A 35 -0.67 3.29 -5.60
CA GLU A 35 -0.83 3.89 -6.92
C GLU A 35 0.33 4.85 -7.25
N GLY A 36 0.75 5.66 -6.28
CA GLY A 36 1.92 6.52 -6.39
C GLY A 36 3.20 5.72 -6.62
N HIS A 37 3.37 4.61 -5.91
CA HIS A 37 4.48 3.70 -6.14
C HIS A 37 4.45 3.07 -7.54
N LEU A 38 3.30 2.58 -8.00
CA LEU A 38 3.16 2.05 -9.37
C LEU A 38 3.47 3.08 -10.46
N ARG A 39 3.35 4.37 -10.14
CA ARG A 39 3.66 5.46 -11.07
C ARG A 39 5.14 5.85 -11.08
N ASN A 40 5.89 5.47 -10.05
CA ASN A 40 7.26 5.89 -9.80
C ASN A 40 8.25 4.69 -9.70
N ALA A 41 7.80 3.49 -10.05
CA ALA A 41 8.57 2.25 -10.03
C ALA A 41 8.59 1.65 -11.44
#